data_AF-A0A444WVV2-F1
#
_entry.id   AF-A0A444WVV2-F1
#
_cell.length_a   1.000
_cell.length_b   1.000
_cell.length_c   1.000
_cell.angle_alpha   90.00
_cell.angle_beta   90.00
_cell.angle_gamma   90.00
#
_symmetry.space_group_name_H-M   'P 1'
#
loop_
_entity.id
_entity.type
_entity.pdbx_description
1 polymer ?
#
loop_
_entity_poly.entity_id
_entity_poly.type
_entity_poly.pdbx_seq_one_letter_code
_entity_poly.pdbx_strand_id
1 'polypeptide(L)'
;MAAAAKGVWFLFRHAIPTKSVMVSFPSFSYSHKHKHKQLVGLRSFKCSCTAPLSTTTYEFSDGSSEVELRLNIGGLDVGSSRDLSVNADDTSLAIRVLRPGSPITLIETNRLFDRIKPAETIWYLDDDQLVVNFKKQDPDLKWPDIMESWESLAAGSTQLLKGASIYLVGECTEINQKVAQELATGLGYTPLSTKELLESISNQTVDSWLLAEGSDSVAKAESAVLESISSHVRTVVATLGGKHGAAGSADKWRHLYAGFSVWLSQTEAKDEDSAKQETHKSVRDGSTAYTNADVVVKLQGWDPAYAKSVAQACLSALKQLILSDKKLPGKKSLYIRLGCRGDWPNIKPPGWDPSSEGDMN
;
A
#
# COMPACT_ATOMS: atom_id res chain seq x y z
N MET A 1 -26.33 17.44 0.36
CA MET A 1 -25.54 16.96 1.51
C MET A 1 -24.52 15.98 0.97
N ALA A 2 -23.29 16.45 0.72
CA ALA A 2 -22.19 15.62 0.24
C ALA A 2 -21.39 15.14 1.45
N ALA A 3 -21.42 13.83 1.73
CA ALA A 3 -20.59 13.23 2.74
C ALA A 3 -19.17 13.08 2.17
N ALA A 4 -18.23 13.88 2.70
CA ALA A 4 -16.81 13.71 2.42
C ALA A 4 -16.32 12.41 3.09
N ALA A 5 -15.87 11.44 2.28
CA ALA A 5 -15.07 10.35 2.80
C ALA A 5 -13.66 10.88 3.14
N LYS A 6 -13.17 10.46 4.30
CA LYS A 6 -11.91 10.86 4.93
C LYS A 6 -10.88 9.74 4.74
N GLY A 7 -9.63 10.13 4.48
CA GLY A 7 -8.38 9.37 4.61
C GLY A 7 -8.34 7.86 4.37
N VAL A 8 -7.58 7.43 3.35
CA VAL A 8 -7.00 6.07 3.27
C VAL A 8 -5.59 6.12 3.87
N TRP A 9 -5.27 5.18 4.75
CA TRP A 9 -4.03 5.21 5.56
C TRP A 9 -3.21 3.91 5.43
N PHE A 10 -1.88 4.00 5.54
CA PHE A 10 -0.92 2.96 5.13
C PHE A 10 -0.15 2.34 6.29
N LEU A 11 0.03 1.01 6.31
CA LEU A 11 0.82 0.33 7.35
C LEU A 11 1.58 -0.92 6.91
N PHE A 12 2.71 -1.16 7.56
CA PHE A 12 3.70 -2.21 7.26
C PHE A 12 3.88 -3.22 8.38
N ARG A 13 4.21 -4.46 8.01
CA ARG A 13 4.91 -5.43 8.88
C ARG A 13 6.35 -5.61 8.41
N HIS A 14 7.30 -5.54 9.34
CA HIS A 14 8.62 -6.18 9.22
C HIS A 14 8.60 -7.43 10.09
N ALA A 15 8.83 -8.59 9.50
CA ALA A 15 8.97 -9.85 10.21
C ALA A 15 10.17 -10.65 9.68
N ILE A 16 11.38 -10.13 9.91
CA ILE A 16 12.64 -10.90 9.97
C ILE A 16 13.46 -10.29 11.12
N PRO A 17 14.02 -11.08 12.06
CA PRO A 17 14.66 -10.54 13.24
C PRO A 17 16.08 -10.08 12.92
N THR A 18 16.26 -8.84 12.51
CA THR A 18 17.59 -8.20 12.49
C THR A 18 17.51 -6.72 12.84
N LYS A 19 18.11 -6.40 14.01
CA LYS A 19 18.56 -5.10 14.53
C LYS A 19 17.75 -3.86 14.15
N SER A 20 17.03 -3.36 15.16
CA SER A 20 16.38 -2.05 15.24
C SER A 20 17.28 -0.90 14.77
N VAL A 21 16.83 -0.15 13.76
CA VAL A 21 17.26 1.23 13.55
C VAL A 21 16.11 2.13 13.98
N MET A 22 16.35 2.85 15.08
CA MET A 22 15.45 3.84 15.66
C MET A 22 15.56 5.13 14.85
N VAL A 23 14.45 5.63 14.32
CA VAL A 23 14.38 6.99 13.77
C VAL A 23 13.42 7.78 14.64
N SER A 24 14.00 8.61 15.51
CA SER A 24 13.31 9.59 16.35
C SER A 24 13.36 10.96 15.68
N PHE A 25 12.23 11.66 15.62
CA PHE A 25 12.17 13.07 15.25
C PHE A 25 11.82 13.94 16.47
N PRO A 26 12.26 15.21 16.51
CA PRO A 26 12.36 16.00 17.73
C PRO A 26 10.99 16.44 18.27
N SER A 27 10.81 16.23 19.58
CA SER A 27 9.68 16.72 20.34
C SER A 27 9.87 18.21 20.65
N PHE A 28 9.01 19.09 20.15
CA PHE A 28 8.90 20.45 20.67
C PHE A 28 8.06 20.43 21.95
N SER A 29 8.73 20.64 23.08
CA SER A 29 8.10 20.79 24.39
C SER A 29 7.73 22.26 24.60
N TYR A 30 6.46 22.55 24.88
CA TYR A 30 6.05 23.83 25.44
C TYR A 30 5.26 23.60 26.74
N SER A 31 5.86 24.07 27.83
CA SER A 31 5.31 24.05 29.18
C SER A 31 4.38 25.25 29.39
N HIS A 32 3.14 25.06 29.85
CA HIS A 32 2.72 25.48 31.20
C HIS A 32 1.20 25.38 31.46
N LYS A 33 0.88 24.69 32.57
CA LYS A 33 -0.10 24.96 33.64
C LYS A 33 -1.47 25.62 33.34
N HIS A 34 -2.50 24.90 33.80
CA HIS A 34 -3.91 25.24 34.00
C HIS A 34 -4.26 26.67 34.47
N LYS A 35 -5.40 27.19 33.98
CA LYS A 35 -6.57 27.59 34.80
C LYS A 35 -7.85 27.85 33.96
N HIS A 36 -8.98 27.44 34.54
CA HIS A 36 -10.37 27.59 34.08
C HIS A 36 -10.85 29.05 33.93
N LYS A 37 -11.70 29.36 32.94
CA LYS A 37 -13.09 29.87 33.08
C LYS A 37 -13.75 30.23 31.73
N GLN A 38 -15.07 30.02 31.69
CA GLN A 38 -16.03 30.29 30.60
C GLN A 38 -16.06 31.76 30.15
N LEU A 39 -16.33 32.05 28.86
CA LEU A 39 -17.58 32.64 28.38
C LEU A 39 -17.60 32.81 26.84
N VAL A 40 -18.82 32.90 26.33
CA VAL A 40 -19.30 32.96 24.94
C VAL A 40 -18.72 34.12 24.11
N GLY A 41 -18.43 33.86 22.84
CA GLY A 41 -18.14 34.90 21.84
C GLY A 41 -17.96 34.34 20.42
N LEU A 42 -19.00 34.45 19.60
CA LEU A 42 -18.97 34.20 18.15
C LEU A 42 -17.86 35.02 17.47
N ARG A 43 -16.83 34.35 16.93
CA ARG A 43 -15.97 34.88 15.87
C ARG A 43 -15.57 33.75 14.93
N SER A 44 -15.88 33.92 13.64
CA SER A 44 -15.49 33.01 12.58
C SER A 44 -13.96 32.96 12.47
N PHE A 45 -13.36 31.85 12.88
CA PHE A 45 -11.99 31.54 12.52
C PHE A 45 -12.00 30.89 11.14
N LYS A 46 -11.65 31.70 10.12
CA LYS A 46 -11.13 31.19 8.85
C LYS A 46 -9.86 30.42 9.17
N CYS A 47 -9.97 29.10 9.27
CA CYS A 47 -8.82 28.23 9.24
C CYS A 47 -8.40 28.13 7.77
N SER A 48 -7.33 28.83 7.41
CA SER A 48 -6.69 28.71 6.11
C SER A 48 -5.97 27.36 6.07
N CYS A 49 -6.71 26.30 5.80
CA CYS A 49 -6.13 25.08 5.25
C CYS A 49 -5.68 25.45 3.84
N THR A 50 -4.40 25.73 3.64
CA THR A 50 -3.82 25.80 2.29
C THR A 50 -3.95 24.41 1.68
N ALA A 51 -5.04 24.17 0.99
CA ALA A 51 -5.14 23.11 0.01
C ALA A 51 -4.01 23.34 -1.03
N PRO A 52 -3.29 22.30 -1.48
CA PRO A 52 -2.40 22.45 -2.61
C PRO A 52 -3.27 22.78 -3.83
N LEU A 53 -3.27 24.06 -4.21
CA LEU A 53 -3.97 24.59 -5.37
C LEU A 53 -3.02 24.63 -6.55
N SER A 54 -3.50 24.07 -7.66
CA SER A 54 -3.02 24.12 -9.06
C SER A 54 -1.71 23.42 -9.39
N THR A 55 -1.89 22.31 -10.10
CA THR A 55 -0.94 21.57 -10.94
C THR A 55 -0.12 22.50 -11.82
N THR A 56 1.13 22.77 -11.44
CA THR A 56 2.16 23.10 -12.42
C THR A 56 2.26 21.92 -13.37
N THR A 57 2.02 22.14 -14.67
CA THR A 57 2.27 21.12 -15.69
C THR A 57 3.74 20.79 -15.65
N TYR A 58 4.07 19.54 -15.27
CA TYR A 58 5.42 19.02 -15.28
C TYR A 58 5.55 17.98 -16.38
N GLU A 59 6.77 17.85 -16.91
CA GLU A 59 7.14 16.75 -17.78
C GLU A 59 8.12 15.85 -17.03
N PHE A 60 7.89 14.54 -17.11
CA PHE A 60 8.72 13.53 -16.47
C PHE A 60 9.29 12.60 -17.53
N SER A 61 10.60 12.37 -17.49
CA SER A 61 11.31 11.51 -18.41
C SER A 61 12.16 10.49 -17.66
N ASP A 62 11.97 9.22 -17.99
CA ASP A 62 12.72 8.11 -17.41
C ASP A 62 13.94 7.75 -18.29
N GLY A 63 15.14 8.04 -17.79
CA GLY A 63 16.41 7.68 -18.42
C GLY A 63 16.98 6.35 -17.91
N SER A 64 18.14 5.95 -18.43
CA SER A 64 18.78 4.68 -18.09
C SER A 64 19.26 4.60 -16.64
N SER A 65 19.81 5.68 -16.10
CA SER A 65 20.31 5.74 -14.71
C SER A 65 19.87 6.99 -13.96
N GLU A 66 19.09 7.82 -14.63
CA GLU A 66 18.66 9.15 -14.19
C GLU A 66 17.20 9.33 -14.57
N VAL A 67 16.49 10.15 -13.81
CA VAL A 67 15.15 10.62 -14.16
C VAL A 67 15.15 12.14 -14.18
N GLU A 68 14.49 12.72 -15.18
CA GLU A 68 14.42 14.15 -15.37
C GLU A 68 12.99 14.65 -15.14
N LEU A 69 12.88 15.72 -14.36
CA LEU A 69 11.65 16.41 -14.06
C LEU A 69 11.78 17.86 -14.53
N ARG A 70 10.92 18.28 -15.46
CA ARG A 70 10.84 19.64 -15.95
C ARG A 70 9.57 20.31 -15.45
N LEU A 71 9.71 21.47 -14.84
CA LEU A 71 8.62 22.25 -14.27
C LEU A 71 8.54 23.60 -14.95
N ASN A 72 7.38 23.95 -15.50
CA ASN A 72 7.16 25.29 -16.03
C ASN A 72 7.00 26.29 -14.87
N ILE A 73 7.89 27.29 -14.81
CA ILE A 73 7.87 28.38 -13.82
C ILE A 73 7.62 29.75 -14.46
N GLY A 74 7.45 29.80 -15.80
CA GLY A 74 7.10 31.01 -16.55
C GLY A 74 5.75 31.57 -16.10
N GLY A 75 5.80 32.63 -15.28
CA GLY A 75 4.62 33.25 -14.66
C GLY A 75 4.66 33.32 -13.13
N LEU A 76 5.71 32.80 -12.49
CA LEU A 76 5.88 32.82 -11.03
C LEU A 76 6.86 33.91 -10.52
N ASP A 77 7.23 34.87 -11.38
CA ASP A 77 8.19 35.95 -11.10
C ASP A 77 9.50 35.45 -10.46
N VAL A 78 10.00 34.30 -10.92
CA VAL A 78 11.26 33.72 -10.45
C VAL A 78 12.42 34.48 -11.10
N GLY A 79 13.05 35.39 -10.35
CA GLY A 79 14.13 36.23 -10.85
C GLY A 79 15.50 35.55 -10.81
N SER A 80 15.68 34.56 -9.92
CA SER A 80 16.94 33.82 -9.80
C SER A 80 16.77 32.48 -9.07
N SER A 81 17.84 31.67 -9.06
CA SER A 81 17.93 30.42 -8.28
C SER A 81 17.71 30.61 -6.77
N ARG A 82 17.85 31.83 -6.23
CA ARG A 82 17.62 32.13 -4.81
C ARG A 82 16.15 32.14 -4.43
N ASP A 83 15.27 32.28 -5.42
CA ASP A 83 13.81 32.28 -5.24
C ASP A 83 13.26 30.84 -5.29
N LEU A 84 14.13 29.83 -5.36
CA LEU A 84 13.76 28.43 -5.43
C LEU A 84 14.38 27.61 -4.30
N SER A 85 13.64 26.63 -3.84
CA SER A 85 14.09 25.61 -2.92
C SER A 85 13.77 24.24 -3.51
N VAL A 86 14.80 23.48 -3.83
CA VAL A 86 14.72 22.09 -4.26
C VAL A 86 15.34 21.25 -3.16
N ASN A 87 14.50 20.53 -2.43
CA ASN A 87 14.93 19.59 -1.40
C ASN A 87 14.59 18.17 -1.85
N ALA A 88 15.60 17.34 -2.01
CA ALA A 88 15.46 15.95 -2.39
C ALA A 88 16.17 15.08 -1.36
N ASP A 89 15.45 14.13 -0.77
CA ASP A 89 16.03 13.08 0.08
C ASP A 89 15.95 11.72 -0.64
N ASP A 90 16.39 10.64 0.01
CA ASP A 90 16.42 9.27 -0.55
C ASP A 90 15.07 8.86 -1.17
N THR A 91 13.94 9.29 -0.59
CA THR A 91 12.60 8.90 -1.03
C THR A 91 11.62 10.06 -1.17
N SER A 92 12.05 11.30 -1.00
CA SER A 92 11.18 12.48 -0.99
C SER A 92 11.70 13.59 -1.89
N LEU A 93 10.78 14.44 -2.33
CA LEU A 93 11.05 15.61 -3.13
C LEU A 93 10.09 16.74 -2.72
N ALA A 94 10.65 17.89 -2.41
CA ALA A 94 9.92 19.13 -2.18
C ALA A 94 10.54 20.25 -3.03
N ILE A 95 9.76 20.79 -3.95
CA ILE A 95 10.15 21.91 -4.80
C ILE A 95 9.23 23.08 -4.49
N ARG A 96 9.81 24.21 -4.11
CA ARG A 96 9.07 25.40 -3.66
C ARG A 96 9.65 26.67 -4.28
N VAL A 97 8.76 27.60 -4.63
CA VAL A 97 9.12 28.99 -4.95
C VAL A 97 9.05 29.81 -3.67
N LEU A 98 10.18 30.39 -3.28
CA LEU A 98 10.34 31.25 -2.13
C LEU A 98 9.86 32.66 -2.49
N ARG A 99 8.75 33.09 -1.90
CA ARG A 99 8.24 34.47 -2.02
C ARG A 99 8.17 35.14 -0.66
N PRO A 100 8.33 36.47 -0.56
CA PRO A 100 8.14 37.20 0.69
C PRO A 100 6.74 36.93 1.26
N GLY A 101 6.68 36.31 2.45
CA GLY A 101 5.43 35.96 3.13
C GLY A 101 5.18 34.45 3.18
N SER A 102 4.86 33.83 2.05
CA SER A 102 4.55 32.39 1.99
C SER A 102 5.15 31.73 0.76
N PRO A 103 5.93 30.64 0.92
CA PRO A 103 6.42 29.86 -0.21
C PRO A 103 5.27 29.17 -0.95
N ILE A 104 5.37 29.08 -2.28
CA ILE A 104 4.49 28.24 -3.10
C ILE A 104 5.12 26.86 -3.21
N THR A 105 4.38 25.79 -2.92
CA THR A 105 4.81 24.42 -3.23
C THR A 105 4.45 24.09 -4.67
N LEU A 106 5.45 23.75 -5.49
CA LEU A 106 5.25 23.27 -6.86
C LEU A 106 5.04 21.76 -6.89
N ILE A 107 5.89 21.02 -6.17
CA ILE A 107 5.82 19.57 -6.00
C ILE A 107 6.16 19.25 -4.55
N GLU A 108 5.41 18.34 -3.95
CA GLU A 108 5.72 17.75 -2.65
C GLU A 108 5.29 16.30 -2.66
N THR A 109 6.26 15.40 -2.56
CA THR A 109 6.03 13.96 -2.45
C THR A 109 7.02 13.36 -1.45
N ASN A 110 6.50 12.53 -0.55
CA ASN A 110 7.31 11.81 0.44
C ASN A 110 7.59 10.36 0.02
N ARG A 111 7.11 9.96 -1.16
CA ARG A 111 7.16 8.58 -1.65
C ARG A 111 7.45 8.56 -3.15
N LEU A 112 8.71 8.77 -3.50
CA LEU A 112 9.21 8.54 -4.85
C LEU A 112 8.99 7.09 -5.30
N PHE A 113 9.06 6.83 -6.61
CA PHE A 113 8.81 5.50 -7.15
C PHE A 113 9.84 4.47 -6.62
N ASP A 114 11.12 4.83 -6.56
CA ASP A 114 12.18 4.15 -5.81
C ASP A 114 13.11 5.20 -5.17
N ARG A 115 14.25 4.75 -4.66
CA ARG A 115 15.28 5.58 -4.08
C ARG A 115 16.09 6.32 -5.13
N ILE A 116 16.45 7.55 -4.81
CA ILE A 116 17.40 8.36 -5.55
C ILE A 116 18.70 8.51 -4.75
N LYS A 117 19.77 8.98 -5.38
CA LYS A 117 20.99 9.39 -4.67
C LYS A 117 21.01 10.92 -4.52
N PRO A 118 20.65 11.47 -3.35
CA PRO A 118 20.46 12.92 -3.21
C PRO A 118 21.73 13.74 -3.50
N ALA A 119 22.89 13.20 -3.15
CA ALA A 119 24.19 13.85 -3.40
C ALA A 119 24.56 13.96 -4.89
N GLU A 120 23.90 13.18 -5.75
CA GLU A 120 24.07 13.21 -7.20
C GLU A 120 22.90 13.93 -7.91
N THR A 121 21.96 14.54 -7.15
CA THR A 121 20.85 15.32 -7.71
C THR A 121 21.36 16.68 -8.15
N ILE A 122 21.05 17.05 -9.40
CA ILE A 122 21.39 18.35 -9.96
C ILE A 122 20.12 19.06 -10.44
N TRP A 123 20.09 20.38 -10.37
CA TRP A 123 19.01 21.18 -10.91
C TRP A 123 19.55 22.48 -11.50
N TYR A 124 18.86 22.98 -12.51
CA TYR A 124 19.22 24.21 -13.21
C TYR A 124 17.97 24.87 -13.81
N LEU A 125 18.11 26.13 -14.21
CA LEU A 125 17.09 26.88 -14.92
C LEU A 125 17.38 26.84 -16.41
N ASP A 126 16.37 26.50 -17.19
CA ASP A 126 16.39 26.48 -18.66
C ASP A 126 15.22 27.36 -19.14
N ASP A 127 15.52 28.61 -19.47
CA ASP A 127 14.54 29.67 -19.73
C ASP A 127 13.45 29.76 -18.63
N ASP A 128 12.21 29.46 -18.98
CA ASP A 128 11.04 29.46 -18.10
C ASP A 128 10.80 28.10 -17.41
N GLN A 129 11.79 27.20 -17.41
CA GLN A 129 11.68 25.87 -16.83
C GLN A 129 12.72 25.63 -15.72
N LEU A 130 12.27 25.00 -14.63
CA LEU A 130 13.14 24.36 -13.65
C LEU A 130 13.33 22.90 -14.06
N VAL A 131 14.57 22.53 -14.35
CA VAL A 131 14.96 21.14 -14.66
C VAL A 131 15.64 20.53 -13.44
N VAL A 132 15.13 19.39 -12.99
CA VAL A 132 15.71 18.61 -11.89
C VAL A 132 16.03 17.22 -12.40
N ASN A 133 17.30 16.82 -12.31
CA ASN A 133 17.76 15.49 -12.68
C ASN A 133 18.16 14.72 -11.42
N PHE A 134 17.58 13.55 -11.25
CA PHE A 134 17.83 12.66 -10.12
C PHE A 134 18.57 11.41 -10.58
N LYS A 135 19.66 11.05 -9.88
CA LYS A 135 20.29 9.75 -10.07
C LYS A 135 19.47 8.65 -9.38
N LYS A 136 19.10 7.61 -10.12
CA LYS A 136 18.45 6.42 -9.54
C LYS A 136 19.42 5.63 -8.67
N GLN A 137 18.91 5.08 -7.57
CA GLN A 137 19.63 4.05 -6.81
C GLN A 137 19.66 2.71 -7.56
N ASP A 138 18.58 2.37 -8.26
CA ASP A 138 18.43 1.18 -9.09
C ASP A 138 18.20 1.59 -10.56
N PRO A 139 19.21 1.48 -11.43
CA PRO A 139 19.07 1.91 -12.83
C PRO A 139 18.13 1.01 -13.63
N ASP A 140 17.95 -0.25 -13.25
CA ASP A 140 17.15 -1.23 -14.00
C ASP A 140 15.64 -1.06 -13.72
N LEU A 141 15.28 -0.36 -12.65
CA LEU A 141 13.90 -0.07 -12.33
C LEU A 141 13.40 1.09 -13.18
N LYS A 142 12.32 0.83 -13.93
CA LYS A 142 11.65 1.86 -14.71
C LYS A 142 10.73 2.68 -13.82
N TRP A 143 10.74 3.99 -14.05
CA TRP A 143 9.91 4.93 -13.32
C TRP A 143 8.82 5.41 -14.28
N PRO A 144 7.55 5.04 -14.06
CA PRO A 144 6.47 5.53 -14.92
C PRO A 144 6.20 7.03 -14.73
N ASP A 145 6.38 7.53 -13.51
CA ASP A 145 6.13 8.91 -13.11
C ASP A 145 6.87 9.22 -11.79
N ILE A 146 7.00 10.50 -11.45
CA ILE A 146 7.52 10.98 -10.15
C ILE A 146 6.49 10.81 -9.03
N MET A 147 5.19 10.92 -9.37
CA MET A 147 4.08 10.80 -8.42
C MET A 147 3.50 9.38 -8.40
N GLU A 148 3.00 8.96 -7.24
CA GLU A 148 2.24 7.71 -7.07
C GLU A 148 0.78 7.87 -7.55
N SER A 149 0.57 8.33 -8.78
CA SER A 149 -0.76 8.29 -9.43
C SER A 149 -1.19 6.84 -9.68
N TRP A 150 -2.50 6.61 -9.91
CA TRP A 150 -2.98 5.27 -10.26
C TRP A 150 -2.28 4.72 -11.49
N GLU A 151 -2.16 5.55 -12.53
CA GLU A 151 -1.59 5.18 -13.82
C GLU A 151 -0.10 4.84 -13.67
N SER A 152 0.64 5.63 -12.88
CA SER A 152 2.04 5.37 -12.54
C SER A 152 2.22 4.07 -11.75
N LEU A 153 1.46 3.91 -10.66
CA LEU A 153 1.53 2.71 -9.83
C LEU A 153 1.13 1.46 -10.60
N ALA A 154 0.05 1.50 -11.37
CA ALA A 154 -0.42 0.36 -12.16
C ALA A 154 0.63 -0.07 -13.20
N ALA A 155 1.22 0.88 -13.94
CA ALA A 155 2.27 0.59 -14.90
C ALA A 155 3.51 -0.01 -14.23
N GLY A 156 4.01 0.61 -13.16
CA GLY A 156 5.27 0.23 -12.52
C GLY A 156 5.18 -1.01 -11.61
N SER A 157 4.03 -1.28 -10.99
CA SER A 157 3.86 -2.43 -10.09
C SER A 157 4.00 -3.77 -10.80
N THR A 158 3.70 -3.84 -12.09
CA THR A 158 3.86 -5.08 -12.89
C THR A 158 5.31 -5.56 -12.91
N GLN A 159 6.28 -4.65 -13.01
CA GLN A 159 7.72 -4.96 -12.95
C GLN A 159 8.12 -5.43 -11.54
N LEU A 160 7.57 -4.80 -10.50
CA LEU A 160 7.90 -5.11 -9.10
C LEU A 160 7.35 -6.47 -8.66
N LEU A 161 6.11 -6.80 -9.05
CA LEU A 161 5.45 -8.05 -8.68
C LEU A 161 6.04 -9.26 -9.39
N LYS A 162 6.72 -9.08 -10.54
CA LYS A 162 7.33 -10.18 -11.33
C LYS A 162 6.36 -11.33 -11.62
N GLY A 163 5.08 -11.00 -11.86
CA GLY A 163 4.03 -11.97 -12.10
C GLY A 163 3.42 -12.63 -10.86
N ALA A 164 3.86 -12.27 -9.66
CA ALA A 164 3.23 -12.74 -8.42
C ALA A 164 1.78 -12.27 -8.31
N SER A 165 0.92 -13.15 -7.84
CA SER A 165 -0.51 -12.90 -7.65
C SER A 165 -0.76 -12.09 -6.36
N ILE A 166 -1.93 -11.46 -6.27
CA ILE A 166 -2.36 -10.67 -5.11
C ILE A 166 -3.60 -11.31 -4.50
N TYR A 167 -3.66 -11.43 -3.18
CA TYR A 167 -4.80 -11.93 -2.43
C TYR A 167 -5.35 -10.81 -1.56
N LEU A 168 -6.61 -10.43 -1.76
CA LEU A 168 -7.31 -9.47 -0.92
C LEU A 168 -8.08 -10.22 0.16
N VAL A 169 -7.73 -9.93 1.42
CA VAL A 169 -8.32 -10.52 2.61
C VAL A 169 -8.91 -9.43 3.49
N GLY A 170 -9.92 -9.75 4.28
CA GLY A 170 -10.54 -8.76 5.17
C GLY A 170 -11.92 -9.19 5.61
N GLU A 171 -12.60 -8.34 6.37
CA GLU A 171 -13.90 -8.71 6.96
C GLU A 171 -15.06 -8.69 5.96
N CYS A 172 -14.94 -7.97 4.84
CA CYS A 172 -16.02 -7.76 3.90
C CYS A 172 -15.69 -8.34 2.51
N THR A 173 -16.45 -9.36 2.10
CA THR A 173 -16.33 -10.00 0.78
C THR A 173 -16.55 -9.00 -0.37
N GLU A 174 -17.50 -8.08 -0.24
CA GLU A 174 -17.82 -7.09 -1.29
C GLU A 174 -16.65 -6.14 -1.53
N ILE A 175 -16.02 -5.63 -0.46
CA ILE A 175 -14.84 -4.75 -0.55
C ILE A 175 -13.72 -5.49 -1.28
N ASN A 176 -13.42 -6.72 -0.86
CA ASN A 176 -12.39 -7.54 -1.49
C ASN A 176 -12.67 -7.72 -2.99
N GLN A 177 -13.91 -8.05 -3.37
CA GLN A 177 -14.28 -8.29 -4.77
C GLN A 177 -14.15 -7.03 -5.63
N LYS A 178 -14.65 -5.89 -5.16
CA LYS A 178 -14.60 -4.62 -5.92
C LYS A 178 -13.17 -4.12 -6.09
N VAL A 179 -12.36 -4.17 -5.04
CA VAL A 179 -10.94 -3.75 -5.12
C VAL A 179 -10.14 -4.72 -5.99
N ALA A 180 -10.44 -6.02 -5.97
CA ALA A 180 -9.76 -7.00 -6.82
C ALA A 180 -10.01 -6.72 -8.30
N GLN A 181 -11.24 -6.35 -8.68
CA GLN A 181 -11.59 -6.02 -10.06
C GLN A 181 -10.81 -4.80 -10.56
N GLU A 182 -10.72 -3.74 -9.76
CA GLU A 182 -9.93 -2.54 -10.08
C GLU A 182 -8.44 -2.84 -10.21
N LEU A 183 -7.87 -3.57 -9.23
CA LEU A 183 -6.45 -3.98 -9.26
C LEU A 183 -6.13 -4.85 -10.47
N ALA A 184 -6.97 -5.84 -10.77
CA ALA A 184 -6.76 -6.74 -11.90
C ALA A 184 -6.78 -5.97 -13.22
N THR A 185 -7.73 -5.03 -13.36
CA THR A 185 -7.85 -4.17 -14.55
C THR A 185 -6.62 -3.28 -14.71
N GLY A 186 -6.16 -2.64 -13.63
CA GLY A 186 -4.96 -1.78 -13.67
C GLY A 186 -3.67 -2.54 -14.00
N LEU A 187 -3.50 -3.74 -13.44
CA LEU A 187 -2.28 -4.56 -13.63
C LEU A 187 -2.30 -5.40 -14.92
N GLY A 188 -3.44 -5.50 -15.61
CA GLY A 188 -3.63 -6.48 -16.68
C GLY A 188 -3.51 -7.92 -16.16
N TYR A 189 -4.06 -8.16 -14.98
CA TYR A 189 -4.12 -9.47 -14.30
C TYR A 189 -5.54 -10.05 -14.41
N THR A 190 -5.70 -11.33 -14.07
CA THR A 190 -7.02 -11.97 -14.06
C THR A 190 -7.70 -11.79 -12.70
N PRO A 191 -8.87 -11.14 -12.61
CA PRO A 191 -9.63 -11.09 -11.38
C PRO A 191 -10.26 -12.45 -11.08
N LEU A 192 -10.12 -12.93 -9.85
CA LEU A 192 -10.75 -14.16 -9.37
C LEU A 192 -11.50 -13.87 -8.07
N SER A 193 -12.71 -14.42 -7.94
CA SER A 193 -13.50 -14.33 -6.71
C SER A 193 -13.72 -15.74 -6.17
N THR A 194 -13.25 -16.01 -4.95
CA THR A 194 -13.49 -17.33 -4.33
C THR A 194 -14.97 -17.56 -4.08
N LYS A 195 -15.75 -16.51 -3.82
CA LYS A 195 -17.22 -16.58 -3.74
C LYS A 195 -17.80 -17.13 -5.04
N GLU A 196 -17.51 -16.49 -6.18
CA GLU A 196 -18.07 -16.88 -7.47
C GLU A 196 -17.66 -18.31 -7.85
N LEU A 197 -16.40 -18.69 -7.57
CA LEU A 197 -15.91 -20.04 -7.81
C LEU A 197 -16.63 -21.08 -6.94
N LEU A 198 -16.84 -20.80 -5.65
CA LEU A 198 -17.57 -21.70 -4.75
C LEU A 198 -19.02 -21.87 -5.18
N GLU A 199 -19.70 -20.78 -5.52
CA GLU A 199 -21.11 -20.83 -5.95
C GLU A 199 -21.25 -21.58 -7.28
N SER A 200 -20.29 -21.40 -8.20
CA SER A 200 -20.27 -22.13 -9.46
C SER A 200 -19.98 -23.62 -9.29
N ILE A 201 -19.09 -24.01 -8.36
CA ILE A 201 -18.72 -25.43 -8.14
C ILE A 201 -19.81 -26.17 -7.36
N SER A 202 -20.38 -25.52 -6.35
CA SER A 202 -21.36 -26.13 -5.45
C SER A 202 -22.81 -26.03 -5.96
N ASN A 203 -23.06 -25.17 -6.96
CA ASN A 203 -24.40 -24.86 -7.48
C ASN A 203 -25.39 -24.39 -6.39
N GLN A 204 -24.87 -23.76 -5.34
CA GLN A 204 -25.63 -23.11 -4.27
C GLN A 204 -24.96 -21.80 -3.86
N THR A 205 -25.70 -20.85 -3.28
CA THR A 205 -25.10 -19.60 -2.80
C THR A 205 -24.32 -19.82 -1.52
N VAL A 206 -23.28 -19.02 -1.28
CA VAL A 206 -22.50 -19.09 -0.04
C VAL A 206 -23.40 -18.83 1.18
N ASP A 207 -24.37 -17.93 1.06
CA ASP A 207 -25.30 -17.62 2.16
C ASP A 207 -26.20 -18.82 2.50
N SER A 208 -26.69 -19.55 1.50
CA SER A 208 -27.48 -20.77 1.70
C SER A 208 -26.62 -21.87 2.35
N TRP A 209 -25.40 -22.04 1.88
CA TRP A 209 -24.45 -23.02 2.41
C TRP A 209 -24.11 -22.72 3.88
N LEU A 210 -23.86 -21.45 4.20
CA LEU A 210 -23.57 -21.01 5.56
C LEU A 210 -24.72 -21.33 6.53
N LEU A 211 -25.97 -21.18 6.10
CA LEU A 211 -27.15 -21.52 6.90
C LEU A 211 -27.33 -23.04 7.09
N ALA A 212 -26.98 -23.84 6.09
CA ALA A 212 -27.17 -25.28 6.11
C ALA A 212 -26.06 -26.05 6.84
N GLU A 213 -24.79 -25.68 6.62
CA GLU A 213 -23.63 -26.44 7.08
C GLU A 213 -22.67 -25.65 8.00
N GLY A 214 -22.87 -24.34 8.14
CA GLY A 214 -22.07 -23.49 9.00
C GLY A 214 -20.77 -22.98 8.37
N SER A 215 -20.10 -22.10 9.12
CA SER A 215 -18.92 -21.34 8.65
C SER A 215 -17.71 -22.22 8.32
N ASP A 216 -17.53 -23.29 9.09
CA ASP A 216 -16.32 -24.11 9.00
C ASP A 216 -16.31 -24.95 7.72
N SER A 217 -17.48 -25.41 7.27
CA SER A 217 -17.65 -26.11 5.99
C SER A 217 -17.29 -25.19 4.82
N VAL A 218 -17.84 -23.96 4.82
CA VAL A 218 -17.55 -22.94 3.81
C VAL A 218 -16.06 -22.57 3.79
N ALA A 219 -15.45 -22.33 4.95
CA ALA A 219 -14.04 -21.99 5.05
C ALA A 219 -13.13 -23.14 4.56
N LYS A 220 -13.52 -24.40 4.80
CA LYS A 220 -12.80 -25.57 4.27
C LYS A 220 -12.92 -25.68 2.76
N ALA A 221 -14.11 -25.45 2.21
CA ALA A 221 -14.34 -25.44 0.77
C ALA A 221 -13.55 -24.30 0.08
N GLU A 222 -13.55 -23.09 0.66
CA GLU A 222 -12.73 -21.99 0.15
C GLU A 222 -11.24 -22.34 0.17
N SER A 223 -10.77 -23.01 1.24
CA SER A 223 -9.38 -23.46 1.32
C SER A 223 -8.99 -24.40 0.16
N ALA A 224 -9.90 -25.28 -0.27
CA ALA A 224 -9.66 -26.15 -1.41
C ALA A 224 -9.63 -25.38 -2.75
N VAL A 225 -10.46 -24.33 -2.89
CA VAL A 225 -10.38 -23.42 -4.03
C VAL A 225 -9.05 -22.66 -4.04
N LEU A 226 -8.61 -22.15 -2.88
CA LEU A 226 -7.33 -21.45 -2.72
C LEU A 226 -6.15 -22.35 -3.07
N GLU A 227 -6.19 -23.62 -2.68
CA GLU A 227 -5.20 -24.63 -3.08
C GLU A 227 -5.11 -24.75 -4.60
N SER A 228 -6.26 -24.94 -5.27
CA SER A 228 -6.32 -25.07 -6.73
C SER A 228 -5.74 -23.85 -7.46
N ILE A 229 -6.06 -22.64 -7.00
CA ILE A 229 -5.62 -21.40 -7.66
C ILE A 229 -4.24 -20.91 -7.20
N SER A 230 -3.63 -21.52 -6.18
CA SER A 230 -2.31 -21.10 -5.63
C SER A 230 -1.16 -21.21 -6.64
N SER A 231 -1.31 -22.05 -7.66
CA SER A 231 -0.34 -22.20 -8.75
C SER A 231 -0.51 -21.15 -9.86
N HIS A 232 -1.62 -20.40 -9.87
CA HIS A 232 -1.90 -19.43 -10.92
C HIS A 232 -1.09 -18.16 -10.67
N VAL A 233 -0.46 -17.65 -11.74
CA VAL A 233 0.31 -16.41 -11.75
C VAL A 233 -0.51 -15.29 -12.36
N ARG A 234 -0.18 -14.04 -12.01
CA ARG A 234 -0.84 -12.84 -12.53
C ARG A 234 -2.35 -12.81 -12.28
N THR A 235 -2.75 -13.20 -11.07
CA THR A 235 -4.16 -13.13 -10.63
C THR A 235 -4.31 -12.13 -9.48
N VAL A 236 -5.51 -11.58 -9.35
CA VAL A 236 -5.94 -10.84 -8.15
C VAL A 236 -7.15 -11.56 -7.58
N VAL A 237 -6.97 -12.18 -6.43
CA VAL A 237 -7.96 -13.06 -5.79
C VAL A 237 -8.65 -12.30 -4.67
N ALA A 238 -9.97 -12.16 -4.76
CA ALA A 238 -10.82 -11.72 -3.66
C ALA A 238 -11.28 -12.92 -2.83
N THR A 239 -10.95 -12.93 -1.54
CA THR A 239 -11.42 -13.98 -0.61
C THR A 239 -12.76 -13.61 0.02
N LEU A 240 -13.47 -14.62 0.52
CA LEU A 240 -14.57 -14.43 1.45
C LEU A 240 -14.07 -13.71 2.70
N GLY A 241 -14.95 -12.88 3.26
CA GLY A 241 -14.66 -12.11 4.44
C GLY A 241 -15.18 -12.73 5.74
N GLY A 242 -14.77 -12.12 6.84
CA GLY A 242 -15.29 -12.45 8.17
C GLY A 242 -14.84 -13.82 8.66
N LYS A 243 -15.69 -14.48 9.47
CA LYS A 243 -15.35 -15.76 10.14
C LYS A 243 -15.57 -17.00 9.27
N HIS A 244 -16.29 -16.89 8.16
CA HIS A 244 -16.56 -18.00 7.25
C HIS A 244 -15.58 -18.05 6.07
N GLY A 245 -14.73 -17.03 5.91
CA GLY A 245 -13.63 -17.06 4.97
C GLY A 245 -12.41 -17.81 5.51
N ALA A 246 -11.73 -18.56 4.65
CA ALA A 246 -10.50 -19.29 4.95
C ALA A 246 -9.42 -18.36 5.51
N ALA A 247 -9.31 -17.13 5.00
CA ALA A 247 -8.35 -16.14 5.48
C ALA A 247 -8.59 -15.70 6.94
N GLY A 248 -9.81 -15.89 7.47
CA GLY A 248 -10.13 -15.66 8.88
C GLY A 248 -9.54 -16.71 9.84
N SER A 249 -9.01 -17.82 9.31
CA SER A 249 -8.51 -18.98 10.06
C SER A 249 -7.00 -19.14 9.85
N ALA A 250 -6.19 -19.05 10.91
CA ALA A 250 -4.72 -19.03 10.80
C ALA A 250 -4.13 -20.30 10.16
N ASP A 251 -4.76 -21.45 10.36
CA ASP A 251 -4.38 -22.77 9.81
C ASP A 251 -4.52 -22.88 8.27
N LYS A 252 -5.28 -21.98 7.63
CA LYS A 252 -5.61 -22.03 6.19
C LYS A 252 -4.78 -21.08 5.32
N TRP A 253 -3.75 -20.44 5.90
CA TRP A 253 -2.95 -19.42 5.19
C TRP A 253 -1.91 -19.97 4.21
N ARG A 254 -1.61 -21.27 4.25
CA ARG A 254 -0.52 -21.85 3.47
C ARG A 254 -0.58 -21.52 1.97
N HIS A 255 -1.78 -21.46 1.39
CA HIS A 255 -1.98 -21.15 -0.02
C HIS A 255 -2.08 -19.65 -0.31
N LEU A 256 -2.43 -18.82 0.69
CA LEU A 256 -2.42 -17.36 0.56
C LEU A 256 -0.98 -16.82 0.44
N TYR A 257 -0.01 -17.50 1.04
CA TYR A 257 1.41 -17.15 0.93
C TYR A 257 2.01 -17.35 -0.47
N ALA A 258 1.28 -18.02 -1.39
CA ALA A 258 1.66 -18.14 -2.79
C ALA A 258 1.79 -16.77 -3.49
N GLY A 259 1.03 -15.77 -3.04
CA GLY A 259 1.08 -14.41 -3.56
C GLY A 259 1.22 -13.37 -2.45
N PHE A 260 1.07 -12.11 -2.83
CA PHE A 260 1.06 -10.98 -1.90
C PHE A 260 -0.33 -10.81 -1.30
N SER A 261 -0.42 -10.87 0.02
CA SER A 261 -1.67 -10.71 0.76
C SER A 261 -1.85 -9.28 1.25
N VAL A 262 -2.99 -8.70 0.94
CA VAL A 262 -3.37 -7.33 1.32
C VAL A 262 -4.60 -7.42 2.22
N TRP A 263 -4.46 -7.00 3.48
CA TRP A 263 -5.56 -6.91 4.41
C TRP A 263 -6.31 -5.58 4.25
N LEU A 264 -7.55 -5.64 3.79
CA LEU A 264 -8.47 -4.51 3.76
C LEU A 264 -9.23 -4.45 5.08
N SER A 265 -8.90 -3.47 5.92
CA SER A 265 -9.49 -3.31 7.24
C SER A 265 -10.22 -1.98 7.32
N GLN A 266 -11.48 -2.02 7.74
CA GLN A 266 -12.17 -0.79 8.13
C GLN A 266 -11.61 -0.27 9.47
N THR A 267 -11.65 1.03 9.69
CA THR A 267 -11.20 1.68 10.92
C THR A 267 -12.05 2.91 11.24
N GLU A 268 -12.22 3.17 12.55
CA GLU A 268 -12.85 4.38 13.06
C GLU A 268 -11.83 5.49 13.36
N ALA A 269 -10.53 5.22 13.20
CA ALA A 269 -9.45 6.17 13.41
C ALA A 269 -9.64 7.43 12.54
N LYS A 270 -9.31 8.59 13.11
CA LYS A 270 -9.46 9.89 12.43
C LYS A 270 -8.20 10.33 11.68
N ASP A 271 -7.08 9.66 11.92
CA ASP A 271 -5.75 9.99 11.44
C ASP A 271 -4.89 8.72 11.27
N GLU A 272 -3.81 8.85 10.48
CA GLU A 272 -2.88 7.75 10.16
C GLU A 272 -2.25 7.12 11.40
N ASP A 273 -1.83 7.95 12.36
CA ASP A 273 -1.11 7.49 13.55
C ASP A 273 -2.03 6.66 14.46
N SER A 274 -3.30 7.04 14.58
CA SER A 274 -4.30 6.27 15.31
C SER A 274 -4.59 4.93 14.61
N ALA A 275 -4.74 4.94 13.28
CA ALA A 275 -4.94 3.71 12.50
C ALA A 275 -3.72 2.76 12.61
N LYS A 276 -2.51 3.35 12.69
CA LYS A 276 -1.24 2.66 12.95
C LYS A 276 -1.26 1.94 14.27
N GLN A 277 -1.61 2.66 15.33
CA GLN A 277 -1.68 2.10 16.68
C GLN A 277 -2.72 0.98 16.77
N GLU A 278 -3.89 1.14 16.15
CA GLU A 278 -4.93 0.10 16.10
C GLU A 278 -4.38 -1.20 15.49
N THR A 279 -3.70 -1.10 14.34
CA THR A 279 -3.10 -2.25 13.67
C THR A 279 -2.00 -2.90 14.49
N HIS A 280 -1.10 -2.10 15.08
CA HIS A 280 -0.05 -2.62 15.95
C HIS A 280 -0.63 -3.37 17.15
N LYS A 281 -1.76 -2.91 17.67
CA LYS A 281 -2.50 -3.61 18.72
C LYS A 281 -3.10 -4.92 18.21
N SER A 282 -3.80 -4.93 17.07
CA SER A 282 -4.35 -6.16 16.48
C SER A 282 -3.28 -7.23 16.21
N VAL A 283 -2.10 -6.81 15.71
CA VAL A 283 -0.95 -7.70 15.47
C VAL A 283 -0.37 -8.22 16.78
N ARG A 284 -0.24 -7.38 17.81
CA ARG A 284 0.27 -7.79 19.13
C ARG A 284 -0.67 -8.76 19.82
N ASP A 285 -1.97 -8.47 19.75
CA ASP A 285 -3.01 -9.26 20.40
C ASP A 285 -3.28 -10.58 19.65
N GLY A 286 -2.81 -10.69 18.39
CA GLY A 286 -3.05 -11.86 17.53
C GLY A 286 -4.55 -12.11 17.30
N SER A 287 -5.38 -11.06 17.43
CA SER A 287 -6.83 -11.19 17.55
C SER A 287 -7.52 -11.65 16.27
N THR A 288 -6.82 -11.58 15.14
CA THR A 288 -7.33 -12.03 13.84
C THR A 288 -6.21 -12.64 12.98
N ALA A 289 -6.56 -13.67 12.23
CA ALA A 289 -5.65 -14.32 11.29
C ALA A 289 -5.20 -13.38 10.16
N TYR A 290 -5.96 -12.32 9.86
CA TYR A 290 -5.58 -11.29 8.87
C TYR A 290 -4.26 -10.58 9.17
N THR A 291 -3.78 -10.65 10.43
CA THR A 291 -2.45 -10.15 10.81
C THR A 291 -1.28 -10.88 10.12
N ASN A 292 -1.55 -12.02 9.49
CA ASN A 292 -0.60 -12.74 8.64
C ASN A 292 -0.39 -12.07 7.27
N ALA A 293 -1.21 -11.09 6.89
CA ALA A 293 -1.08 -10.41 5.61
C ALA A 293 0.27 -9.68 5.45
N ASP A 294 0.76 -9.60 4.22
CA ASP A 294 2.02 -8.93 3.90
C ASP A 294 1.91 -7.42 4.09
N VAL A 295 0.76 -6.83 3.73
CA VAL A 295 0.44 -5.41 3.94
C VAL A 295 -0.99 -5.21 4.41
N VAL A 296 -1.28 -4.06 5.01
CA VAL A 296 -2.65 -3.68 5.43
C VAL A 296 -2.98 -2.28 4.94
N VAL A 297 -4.21 -2.14 4.44
CA VAL A 297 -4.80 -0.88 3.99
C VAL A 297 -6.01 -0.59 4.87
N LYS A 298 -5.97 0.57 5.53
CA LYS A 298 -7.00 1.01 6.46
C LYS A 298 -7.99 1.93 5.75
N LEU A 299 -9.28 1.62 5.88
CA LEU A 299 -10.39 2.28 5.20
C LEU A 299 -11.32 2.94 6.21
N GLN A 300 -11.57 4.24 6.07
CA GLN A 300 -12.55 4.94 6.90
C GLN A 300 -13.91 4.95 6.20
N GLY A 301 -14.67 3.87 6.41
CA GLY A 301 -15.92 3.59 5.70
C GLY A 301 -15.70 3.02 4.30
N TRP A 302 -16.80 2.66 3.63
CA TRP A 302 -16.78 2.05 2.31
C TRP A 302 -17.86 2.63 1.41
N ASP A 303 -17.46 2.96 0.18
CA ASP A 303 -18.33 3.25 -0.96
C ASP A 303 -17.64 2.65 -2.20
N PRO A 304 -18.35 1.85 -3.02
CA PRO A 304 -17.81 1.27 -4.25
C PRO A 304 -17.14 2.28 -5.20
N ALA A 305 -17.55 3.56 -5.18
CA ALA A 305 -16.92 4.60 -5.98
C ALA A 305 -15.44 4.84 -5.62
N TYR A 306 -15.01 4.46 -4.42
CA TYR A 306 -13.62 4.59 -3.96
C TYR A 306 -12.76 3.37 -4.25
N ALA A 307 -13.28 2.34 -4.94
CA ALA A 307 -12.53 1.10 -5.22
C ALA A 307 -11.17 1.38 -5.90
N LYS A 308 -11.11 2.32 -6.86
CA LYS A 308 -9.86 2.73 -7.52
C LYS A 308 -8.87 3.36 -6.54
N SER A 309 -9.32 4.21 -5.62
CA SER A 309 -8.45 4.83 -4.61
C SER A 309 -7.91 3.80 -3.61
N VAL A 310 -8.74 2.83 -3.22
CA VAL A 310 -8.29 1.72 -2.36
C VAL A 310 -7.30 0.82 -3.09
N ALA A 311 -7.57 0.50 -4.36
CA ALA A 311 -6.65 -0.25 -5.21
C ALA A 311 -5.30 0.48 -5.36
N GLN A 312 -5.31 1.79 -5.58
CA GLN A 312 -4.09 2.62 -5.61
C GLN A 312 -3.31 2.51 -4.30
N ALA A 313 -4.00 2.57 -3.15
CA ALA A 313 -3.37 2.40 -1.85
C ALA A 313 -2.77 1.00 -1.66
N CYS A 314 -3.42 -0.05 -2.18
CA CYS A 314 -2.86 -1.41 -2.18
C CYS A 314 -1.55 -1.47 -2.98
N LEU A 315 -1.51 -0.87 -4.18
CA LEU A 315 -0.30 -0.83 -5.01
C LEU A 315 0.83 -0.04 -4.35
N SER A 316 0.54 1.12 -3.74
CA SER A 316 1.56 1.87 -2.99
C SER A 316 2.10 1.06 -1.81
N ALA A 317 1.23 0.39 -1.04
CA ALA A 317 1.66 -0.47 0.07
C ALA A 317 2.54 -1.65 -0.40
N LEU A 318 2.13 -2.35 -1.46
CA LEU A 318 2.89 -3.45 -2.04
C LEU A 318 4.23 -2.98 -2.63
N LYS A 319 4.25 -1.84 -3.33
CA LYS A 319 5.48 -1.22 -3.83
C LYS A 319 6.47 -1.04 -2.69
N GLN A 320 6.06 -0.36 -1.63
CA GLN A 320 6.92 -0.06 -0.49
C GLN A 320 7.44 -1.34 0.20
N LEU A 321 6.59 -2.37 0.33
CA LEU A 321 7.02 -3.67 0.84
C LEU A 321 8.11 -4.29 -0.05
N ILE A 322 7.90 -4.34 -1.36
CA ILE A 322 8.85 -4.95 -2.31
C ILE A 322 10.16 -4.16 -2.37
N LEU A 323 10.11 -2.84 -2.27
CA LEU A 323 11.33 -2.02 -2.20
C LEU A 323 12.12 -2.26 -0.91
N SER A 324 11.44 -2.64 0.19
CA SER A 324 12.11 -3.02 1.44
C SER A 324 12.77 -4.41 1.40
N ASP A 325 12.22 -5.37 0.64
CA ASP A 325 12.83 -6.66 0.34
C ASP A 325 12.67 -7.02 -1.15
N LYS A 326 13.62 -6.57 -1.98
CA LYS A 326 13.61 -6.80 -3.44
C LYS A 326 13.65 -8.29 -3.83
N LYS A 327 13.98 -9.20 -2.89
CA LYS A 327 14.00 -10.65 -3.12
C LYS A 327 12.64 -11.31 -2.85
N LEU A 328 11.71 -10.60 -2.22
CA LEU A 328 10.43 -11.16 -1.77
C LEU A 328 9.57 -11.76 -2.90
N PRO A 329 9.39 -11.13 -4.08
CA PRO A 329 8.68 -11.76 -5.19
C PRO A 329 9.31 -13.11 -5.61
N GLY A 330 10.64 -13.18 -5.62
CA GLY A 330 11.38 -14.40 -5.95
C GLY A 330 11.20 -15.51 -4.90
N LYS A 331 11.15 -15.14 -3.61
CA LYS A 331 10.84 -16.09 -2.52
C LYS A 331 9.43 -16.66 -2.65
N LYS A 332 8.42 -15.83 -2.94
CA LYS A 332 7.03 -16.29 -3.16
C LYS A 332 6.94 -17.23 -4.38
N SER A 333 7.61 -16.89 -5.47
CA SER A 333 7.71 -17.78 -6.64
C SER A 333 8.39 -19.13 -6.32
N LEU A 334 9.42 -19.14 -5.46
CA LEU A 334 10.03 -20.38 -4.98
C LEU A 334 9.04 -21.20 -4.12
N TYR A 335 8.29 -20.55 -3.24
CA TYR A 335 7.31 -21.20 -2.38
C TYR A 335 6.20 -21.90 -3.20
N ILE A 336 5.71 -21.25 -4.27
CA ILE A 336 4.78 -21.89 -5.23
C ILE A 336 5.41 -23.13 -5.86
N ARG A 337 6.65 -23.04 -6.37
CA ARG A 337 7.34 -24.16 -7.04
C ARG A 337 7.59 -25.36 -6.12
N LEU A 338 7.65 -25.14 -4.81
CA LEU A 338 7.79 -26.20 -3.81
C LEU A 338 6.44 -26.73 -3.30
N GLY A 339 5.32 -26.24 -3.85
CA GLY A 339 3.98 -26.76 -3.55
C GLY A 339 3.31 -26.16 -2.32
N CYS A 340 3.68 -24.94 -1.90
CA CYS A 340 3.02 -24.23 -0.80
C CYS A 340 2.93 -25.06 0.50
N ARG A 341 4.04 -25.67 0.93
CA ARG A 341 4.11 -26.69 2.01
C ARG A 341 3.77 -26.20 3.41
N GLY A 342 3.52 -24.90 3.60
CA GLY A 342 3.26 -24.31 4.92
C GLY A 342 4.51 -23.92 5.71
N ASP A 343 5.70 -23.98 5.11
CA ASP A 343 6.98 -23.55 5.69
C ASP A 343 7.29 -22.06 5.47
N TRP A 344 6.33 -21.28 4.95
CA TRP A 344 6.47 -19.84 4.82
C TRP A 344 6.59 -19.15 6.19
N PRO A 345 7.44 -18.13 6.38
CA PRO A 345 8.34 -17.50 5.40
C PRO A 345 9.73 -18.15 5.27
N ASN A 346 10.03 -19.14 6.10
CA ASN A 346 11.34 -19.79 6.20
C ASN A 346 11.37 -21.09 5.39
N ILE A 347 11.37 -20.94 4.06
CA ILE A 347 11.32 -22.06 3.10
C ILE A 347 12.45 -23.06 3.38
N LYS A 348 12.06 -24.31 3.68
CA LYS A 348 12.94 -25.43 3.99
C LYS A 348 13.49 -26.08 2.71
N PRO A 349 14.62 -26.80 2.76
CA PRO A 349 15.15 -27.48 1.58
C PRO A 349 14.18 -28.52 1.00
N PRO A 350 14.37 -28.90 -0.29
CA PRO A 350 13.63 -30.02 -0.89
C PRO A 350 13.84 -31.31 -0.09
N GLY A 351 12.77 -32.08 0.13
CA GLY A 351 12.81 -33.32 0.93
C GLY A 351 12.55 -33.16 2.43
N TRP A 352 12.43 -31.93 2.95
CA TRP A 352 11.89 -31.69 4.29
C TRP A 352 10.38 -31.95 4.32
N ASP A 353 9.93 -32.73 5.31
CA ASP A 353 8.54 -33.11 5.51
C ASP A 353 7.90 -32.29 6.65
N PRO A 354 6.81 -31.53 6.39
CA PRO A 354 6.10 -30.78 7.42
C PRO A 354 5.56 -31.62 8.58
N SER A 355 5.25 -32.91 8.37
CA SER A 355 4.77 -33.80 9.44
C SER A 355 5.86 -34.25 10.41
N SER A 356 7.13 -34.20 10.02
CA SER A 356 8.24 -34.77 10.80
C SER A 356 8.59 -34.00 12.09
N GLU A 357 8.08 -32.77 12.25
CA GLU A 357 8.27 -31.97 13.49
C GLU A 357 7.13 -32.17 14.51
N GLY A 358 6.10 -32.96 14.19
CA GLY A 358 4.92 -33.18 15.05
C GLY A 358 5.09 -34.18 16.20
N ASP A 359 6.20 -34.93 16.25
CA ASP A 359 6.40 -36.02 17.22
C ASP A 359 7.40 -35.69 18.36
N MET A 360 7.70 -34.39 18.59
CA MET A 360 8.46 -33.95 19.76
C MET A 360 7.73 -32.82 20.50
N ASN A 361 6.64 -33.17 21.20
CA ASN A 361 6.20 -32.47 22.41
C ASN A 361 5.26 -33.32 23.26
#